data_AF-A0A960NWI9-F1
#
_entry.id   AF-A0A960NWI9-F1
#
_cell.length_a   1.000
_cell.length_b   1.000
_cell.length_c   1.000
_cell.angle_alpha   90.00
_cell.angle_beta   90.00
_cell.angle_gamma   90.00
#
_symmetry.space_group_name_H-M   'P 1'
#
loop_
_entity.id
_entity.type
_entity.pdbx_description
1 polymer ?
#
loop_
_entity_poly.entity_id
_entity_poly.type
_entity_poly.pdbx_seq_one_letter_code
_entity_poly.pdbx_strand_id
1 'polypeptide(L)'
;YWFHPHMGLQLDRALYAPLVIDERDEPGAYDVDQVVVLDDWLDGIGTTPEQTFDGLTSMGMGDGSGGMGGMDHGGMGGMDGSAGMGGMGMFRSDLLGGDAGDVDYPMHLINGRPSSDRPTIEVPAGGRARLRFVNAGSDTAYRVALGGHRMTVTHSDGFPVEPVEVDALLIGMGERYDVLVTPADGAWPLVALAEGKDLTATAVVRTAGSTAAAPPADARPAELDGRLLAYADLRATDAVRLDTRDADVSEKIELSGSMMPYSWAFDGAAFPDRPPIPIRQGQRVRLAFENTTSMWHPIHLHGHTFRVGADAAGPRKDTVNVLPGETVTVEFDADNPGQWMTHCHNTYHLERGMAMVMSYVP
;
A
#
# COMPACT_ATOMS: atom_id res chain seq x y z
N TYR A 1 5.98 11.93 -1.60
CA TYR A 1 5.84 11.46 -0.20
C TYR A 1 4.42 11.71 0.27
N TRP A 2 4.15 11.38 1.53
CA TRP A 2 2.89 11.63 2.21
C TRP A 2 3.15 11.55 3.72
N PHE A 3 2.21 12.03 4.52
CA PHE A 3 2.28 11.92 5.98
C PHE A 3 0.94 11.45 6.53
N HIS A 4 0.98 10.69 7.61
CA HIS A 4 -0.16 10.15 8.32
C HIS A 4 0.22 9.96 9.81
N PRO A 5 -0.74 9.85 10.75
CA PRO A 5 -0.46 9.53 12.13
C PRO A 5 0.02 8.08 12.24
N HIS A 6 0.83 7.85 13.27
CA HIS A 6 1.37 6.53 13.61
C HIS A 6 0.83 6.09 14.98
N MET A 7 -0.48 6.25 15.15
CA MET A 7 -1.19 6.09 16.43
C MET A 7 -2.55 5.44 16.18
N GLY A 8 -2.71 4.20 16.60
CA GLY A 8 -3.97 3.48 16.43
C GLY A 8 -4.38 3.35 14.97
N LEU A 9 -5.69 3.25 14.76
CA LEU A 9 -6.31 3.16 13.44
C LEU A 9 -6.67 4.53 12.86
N GLN A 10 -5.93 5.58 13.24
CA GLN A 10 -6.20 6.95 12.79
C GLN A 10 -5.98 7.16 11.29
N LEU A 11 -5.06 6.40 10.68
CA LEU A 11 -4.84 6.42 9.23
C LEU A 11 -6.14 6.08 8.49
N ASP A 12 -6.84 5.05 8.95
CA ASP A 12 -8.11 4.54 8.41
C ASP A 12 -9.33 5.48 8.64
N ARG A 13 -9.07 6.68 9.16
CA ARG A 13 -10.02 7.79 9.33
C ARG A 13 -9.69 8.98 8.42
N ALA A 14 -8.95 8.75 7.35
CA ALA A 14 -8.45 9.75 6.40
C ALA A 14 -7.59 10.85 7.03
N LEU A 15 -6.88 10.55 8.11
CA LEU A 15 -5.87 11.46 8.64
C LEU A 15 -4.57 11.27 7.85
N TYR A 16 -4.53 11.76 6.62
CA TYR A 16 -3.32 11.75 5.80
C TYR A 16 -3.31 12.93 4.86
N ALA A 17 -2.13 13.25 4.31
CA ALA A 17 -2.05 14.14 3.16
C ALA A 17 -0.81 13.82 2.30
N PRO A 18 -0.88 14.05 0.98
CA PRO A 18 0.29 13.96 0.14
C PRO A 18 1.30 15.05 0.50
N LEU A 19 2.58 14.73 0.35
CA LEU A 19 3.70 15.64 0.52
C LEU A 19 4.61 15.53 -0.69
N VAL A 20 4.62 16.56 -1.53
CA VAL A 20 5.52 16.66 -2.68
C VAL A 20 6.75 17.47 -2.27
N ILE A 21 7.92 16.91 -2.55
CA ILE A 21 9.20 17.60 -2.40
C ILE A 21 9.73 17.80 -3.81
N ASP A 22 9.73 19.05 -4.27
CA ASP A 22 10.23 19.38 -5.61
C ASP A 22 11.75 19.29 -5.65
N GLU A 23 12.28 18.55 -6.63
CA GLU A 23 13.71 18.51 -6.87
C GLU A 23 14.18 19.85 -7.43
N ARG A 24 15.26 20.40 -6.88
CA ARG A 24 15.78 21.71 -7.30
C ARG A 24 16.17 21.74 -8.78
N ASP A 25 16.77 20.65 -9.25
CA ASP A 25 17.33 20.53 -10.60
C ASP A 25 16.53 19.54 -11.44
N GLU A 26 15.22 19.43 -11.19
CA GLU A 26 14.36 18.53 -11.96
C GLU A 26 14.37 18.92 -13.45
N PRO A 27 14.56 17.96 -14.38
CA PRO A 27 14.58 18.27 -15.81
C PRO A 27 13.28 18.87 -16.37
N GLY A 28 12.18 18.87 -15.61
CA GLY A 28 10.93 19.54 -15.98
C GLY A 28 10.27 18.97 -17.23
N ALA A 29 10.30 17.65 -17.40
CA ALA A 29 9.88 16.98 -18.63
C ALA A 29 8.35 16.75 -18.73
N TYR A 30 7.54 17.59 -18.09
CA TYR A 30 6.08 17.52 -18.07
C TYR A 30 5.45 18.91 -17.97
N ASP A 31 4.23 19.06 -18.48
CA ASP A 31 3.50 20.33 -18.51
C ASP A 31 2.53 20.48 -17.32
N VAL A 32 2.15 19.37 -16.69
CA VAL A 32 1.33 19.35 -15.47
C VAL A 32 1.79 18.25 -14.52
N ASP A 33 1.64 18.52 -13.22
CA ASP A 33 1.90 17.58 -12.13
C ASP A 33 0.63 17.43 -11.30
N GLN A 34 0.08 16.22 -11.25
CA GLN A 34 -1.16 15.90 -10.56
C GLN A 34 -0.92 14.80 -9.54
N VAL A 35 -1.43 15.00 -8.32
CA VAL A 35 -1.40 13.99 -7.27
C VAL A 35 -2.68 13.18 -7.29
N VAL A 36 -2.53 11.86 -7.18
CA VAL A 36 -3.61 10.87 -7.13
C VAL A 36 -3.43 10.03 -5.86
N VAL A 37 -4.27 10.27 -4.87
CA VAL A 37 -4.31 9.51 -3.62
C VAL A 37 -5.41 8.47 -3.71
N LEU A 38 -5.03 7.21 -3.47
CA LEU A 38 -5.92 6.05 -3.40
C LEU A 38 -6.20 5.74 -1.94
N ASP A 39 -7.45 5.39 -1.62
CA ASP A 39 -7.87 5.10 -0.25
C ASP A 39 -9.00 4.07 -0.22
N ASP A 40 -9.01 3.22 0.80
CA ASP A 40 -10.12 2.33 1.14
C ASP A 40 -10.90 2.91 2.33
N TRP A 41 -12.23 2.88 2.27
CA TRP A 41 -13.06 3.69 3.17
C TRP A 41 -14.23 2.92 3.77
N LEU A 42 -14.30 2.90 5.10
CA LEU A 42 -15.41 2.28 5.85
C LEU A 42 -16.06 3.23 6.87
N ASP A 43 -15.33 4.24 7.34
CA ASP A 43 -15.75 5.06 8.48
C ASP A 43 -16.99 5.90 8.11
N GLY A 44 -18.01 5.82 8.95
CA GLY A 44 -19.29 6.51 8.73
C GLY A 44 -20.22 5.89 7.69
N ILE A 45 -19.86 4.76 7.06
CA ILE A 45 -20.73 4.05 6.10
C ILE A 45 -21.40 2.82 6.74
N GLY A 46 -20.70 2.12 7.64
CA GLY A 46 -21.27 0.94 8.30
C GLY A 46 -20.59 0.55 9.61
N THR A 47 -19.27 0.43 9.60
CA THR A 47 -18.44 0.08 10.77
C THR A 47 -17.42 1.19 11.02
N THR A 48 -16.75 1.17 12.17
CA THR A 48 -15.54 1.97 12.40
C THR A 48 -14.29 1.10 12.30
N PRO A 49 -13.09 1.68 12.10
CA PRO A 49 -11.85 0.91 12.07
C PRO A 49 -11.67 0.06 13.35
N GLU A 50 -11.99 0.61 14.52
CA GLU A 50 -11.86 -0.09 15.80
C GLU A 50 -12.85 -1.24 15.91
N GLN A 51 -14.11 -1.06 15.46
CA GLN A 51 -15.08 -2.15 15.42
C GLN A 51 -14.65 -3.28 14.48
N THR A 52 -14.05 -2.94 13.34
CA THR A 52 -13.46 -3.91 12.42
C THR A 52 -12.31 -4.67 13.08
N PHE A 53 -11.38 -3.95 13.72
CA PHE A 53 -10.23 -4.54 14.42
C PHE A 53 -10.65 -5.43 15.61
N ASP A 54 -11.63 -5.00 16.41
CA ASP A 54 -12.22 -5.82 17.48
C ASP A 54 -12.85 -7.09 16.91
N GLY A 55 -13.55 -6.96 15.78
CA GLY A 55 -14.08 -8.07 15.00
C GLY A 55 -12.97 -9.07 14.66
N LEU A 56 -11.90 -8.61 13.99
CA LEU A 56 -10.76 -9.43 13.59
C LEU A 56 -10.07 -10.12 14.78
N THR A 57 -9.83 -9.40 15.86
CA THR A 57 -9.12 -9.94 17.03
C THR A 57 -9.94 -10.94 17.84
N SER A 58 -11.28 -10.86 17.79
CA SER A 58 -12.17 -11.76 18.52
C SER A 58 -12.27 -13.17 17.91
N MET A 59 -11.87 -13.36 16.65
CA MET A 59 -12.21 -14.55 15.87
C MET A 59 -11.53 -15.84 16.40
N GLY A 60 -10.39 -15.71 17.08
CA GLY A 60 -9.64 -16.84 17.66
C GLY A 60 -9.90 -17.15 19.14
N MET A 61 -10.73 -16.36 19.84
CA MET A 61 -10.94 -16.48 21.30
C MET A 61 -12.04 -17.49 21.69
N GLY A 62 -12.34 -18.43 20.79
CA GLY A 62 -13.42 -19.40 20.94
C GLY A 62 -12.97 -20.75 21.51
N ASP A 63 -12.58 -20.82 22.79
CA ASP A 63 -12.57 -22.09 23.53
C ASP A 63 -12.77 -21.98 25.06
N GLY A 64 -13.94 -22.44 25.50
CA GLY A 64 -14.02 -23.39 26.62
C GLY A 64 -13.81 -22.89 28.05
N SER A 65 -14.74 -22.13 28.62
CA SER A 65 -15.29 -22.31 29.99
C SER A 65 -16.06 -21.08 30.47
N GLY A 66 -17.30 -21.26 30.93
CA GLY A 66 -17.96 -20.24 31.77
C GLY A 66 -19.48 -20.08 31.61
N GLY A 67 -20.24 -20.98 32.24
CA GLY A 67 -21.53 -20.64 32.87
C GLY A 67 -22.70 -20.22 31.99
N MET A 68 -23.59 -21.18 31.67
CA MET A 68 -25.00 -20.87 31.44
C MET A 68 -25.62 -20.30 32.73
N GLY A 69 -25.54 -19.00 32.90
CA GLY A 69 -26.39 -18.22 33.80
C GLY A 69 -27.68 -17.87 33.06
N GLY A 70 -28.79 -18.48 33.49
CA GLY A 70 -30.08 -18.37 32.81
C GLY A 70 -30.57 -16.94 32.63
N MET A 71 -31.17 -16.68 31.47
CA MET A 71 -32.05 -15.54 31.24
C MET A 71 -33.34 -16.00 30.57
N ASP A 72 -34.40 -15.36 31.05
CA ASP A 72 -35.80 -15.70 30.98
C ASP A 72 -36.39 -15.54 29.57
N HIS A 73 -37.29 -16.43 29.18
CA HIS A 73 -38.05 -16.32 27.93
C HIS A 73 -39.22 -15.34 28.12
N GLY A 74 -39.04 -14.10 27.69
CA GLY A 74 -40.07 -13.06 27.73
C GLY A 74 -40.05 -12.11 26.53
N GLY A 75 -40.76 -12.49 25.46
CA GLY A 75 -41.55 -11.62 24.59
C GLY A 75 -40.96 -10.36 23.91
N MET A 76 -41.07 -10.37 22.57
CA MET A 76 -41.34 -9.26 21.64
C MET A 76 -40.23 -8.83 20.67
N GLY A 77 -40.60 -8.80 19.39
CA GLY A 77 -40.10 -7.84 18.41
C GLY A 77 -39.08 -8.40 17.43
N GLY A 78 -39.52 -8.70 16.21
CA GLY A 78 -38.62 -8.96 15.10
C GLY A 78 -37.74 -7.75 14.81
N MET A 79 -36.44 -7.97 14.82
CA MET A 79 -35.43 -7.14 14.16
C MET A 79 -34.44 -8.12 13.55
N ASP A 80 -34.26 -8.03 12.23
CA ASP A 80 -33.19 -8.70 11.49
C ASP A 80 -31.84 -8.31 12.11
N GLY A 81 -31.26 -9.24 12.88
CA GLY A 81 -29.99 -9.07 13.58
C GLY A 81 -28.80 -9.60 12.79
N SER A 82 -28.68 -9.28 11.50
CA SER A 82 -27.48 -9.59 10.71
C SER A 82 -26.42 -8.47 10.73
N ALA A 83 -26.63 -7.40 11.49
CA ALA A 83 -25.62 -6.37 11.73
C ALA A 83 -24.67 -6.83 12.86
N GLY A 84 -23.61 -7.56 12.52
CA GLY A 84 -22.64 -7.99 13.54
C GLY A 84 -21.46 -8.83 13.08
N MET A 85 -21.34 -9.14 11.80
CA MET A 85 -20.14 -9.74 11.20
C MET A 85 -19.89 -9.02 9.87
N GLY A 86 -19.14 -7.91 9.90
CA GLY A 86 -18.58 -7.33 8.67
C GLY A 86 -17.87 -8.45 7.92
N GLY A 87 -18.27 -8.68 6.68
CA GLY A 87 -17.99 -9.93 5.96
C GLY A 87 -16.50 -10.22 5.90
N MET A 88 -16.07 -11.38 6.42
CA MET A 88 -14.79 -11.96 6.03
C MET A 88 -14.92 -12.43 4.59
N GLY A 89 -14.64 -11.53 3.65
CA GLY A 89 -14.37 -11.96 2.29
C GLY A 89 -13.12 -12.81 2.31
N MET A 90 -13.18 -14.04 1.79
CA MET A 90 -11.97 -14.76 1.37
C MET A 90 -11.45 -14.07 0.11
N PHE A 91 -10.90 -12.86 0.27
CA PHE A 91 -10.38 -12.07 -0.83
C PHE A 91 -9.17 -12.80 -1.40
N ARG A 92 -9.16 -12.98 -2.71
CA ARG A 92 -8.13 -13.80 -3.37
C ARG A 92 -7.55 -13.09 -4.57
N SER A 93 -6.24 -13.10 -4.64
CA SER A 93 -5.48 -12.59 -5.77
C SER A 93 -4.31 -13.52 -6.07
N ASP A 94 -4.22 -13.95 -7.33
CA ASP A 94 -3.06 -14.67 -7.83
C ASP A 94 -1.81 -13.76 -7.85
N LEU A 95 -2.00 -12.44 -8.06
CA LEU A 95 -0.92 -11.44 -8.06
C LEU A 95 -0.33 -11.20 -6.66
N LEU A 96 -1.16 -11.36 -5.62
CA LEU A 96 -0.75 -11.24 -4.22
C LEU A 96 -0.43 -12.59 -3.58
N GLY A 97 -0.45 -13.68 -4.35
CA GLY A 97 -0.05 -15.02 -3.92
C GLY A 97 -1.05 -15.72 -2.98
N GLY A 98 -2.29 -15.26 -2.91
CA GLY A 98 -3.31 -15.85 -2.03
C GLY A 98 -4.29 -14.84 -1.48
N ASP A 99 -4.28 -14.69 -0.15
CA ASP A 99 -5.14 -13.77 0.58
C ASP A 99 -4.83 -12.31 0.19
N ALA A 100 -5.82 -11.55 -0.22
CA ALA A 100 -5.64 -10.19 -0.74
C ALA A 100 -5.84 -9.09 0.30
N GLY A 101 -6.32 -9.40 1.51
CA GLY A 101 -6.49 -8.42 2.59
C GLY A 101 -7.51 -8.89 3.62
N ASP A 102 -7.56 -8.21 4.76
CA ASP A 102 -8.35 -8.62 5.93
C ASP A 102 -9.76 -8.02 5.96
N VAL A 103 -9.96 -6.88 5.28
CA VAL A 103 -11.13 -6.03 5.50
C VAL A 103 -11.94 -5.83 4.23
N ASP A 104 -13.25 -6.06 4.36
CA ASP A 104 -14.27 -5.78 3.35
C ASP A 104 -14.65 -4.30 3.36
N TYR A 105 -13.86 -3.49 2.65
CA TYR A 105 -14.12 -2.07 2.53
C TYR A 105 -15.31 -1.81 1.61
N PRO A 106 -16.37 -1.10 2.06
CA PRO A 106 -17.55 -0.84 1.25
C PRO A 106 -17.31 0.20 0.15
N MET A 107 -16.20 0.94 0.21
CA MET A 107 -15.91 2.06 -0.68
C MET A 107 -14.41 2.21 -0.92
N HIS A 108 -14.06 2.62 -2.13
CA HIS A 108 -12.70 3.00 -2.51
C HIS A 108 -12.73 4.37 -3.18
N LEU A 109 -11.70 5.17 -2.94
CA LEU A 109 -11.66 6.59 -3.27
C LEU A 109 -10.46 6.95 -4.14
N ILE A 110 -10.65 7.91 -5.05
CA ILE A 110 -9.56 8.66 -5.67
C ILE A 110 -9.68 10.12 -5.23
N ASN A 111 -8.63 10.66 -4.64
CA ASN A 111 -8.58 12.03 -4.11
C ASN A 111 -9.77 12.35 -3.18
N GLY A 112 -10.09 11.40 -2.29
CA GLY A 112 -11.16 11.52 -1.29
C GLY A 112 -12.57 11.50 -1.87
N ARG A 113 -12.76 11.06 -3.12
CA ARG A 113 -14.09 10.98 -3.76
C ARG A 113 -14.42 9.59 -4.27
N PRO A 114 -15.67 9.13 -4.11
CA PRO A 114 -16.14 7.87 -4.67
C PRO A 114 -16.33 7.98 -6.19
N SER A 115 -16.35 6.82 -6.87
CA SER A 115 -16.59 6.73 -8.32
C SER A 115 -17.89 7.41 -8.76
N SER A 116 -18.92 7.42 -7.90
CA SER A 116 -20.21 8.08 -8.16
C SER A 116 -20.10 9.60 -8.36
N ASP A 117 -19.10 10.23 -7.74
CA ASP A 117 -18.87 11.68 -7.85
C ASP A 117 -18.17 12.05 -9.15
N ARG A 118 -17.57 11.07 -9.84
CA ARG A 118 -16.80 11.24 -11.08
C ARG A 118 -15.75 12.36 -10.94
N PRO A 119 -14.82 12.29 -9.96
CA PRO A 119 -13.76 13.28 -9.79
C PRO A 119 -13.02 13.47 -11.11
N THR A 120 -12.71 14.72 -11.46
CA THR A 120 -11.99 15.04 -12.71
C THR A 120 -10.56 15.51 -12.39
N ILE A 121 -9.59 14.96 -13.11
CA ILE A 121 -8.18 15.36 -13.10
C ILE A 121 -7.90 16.01 -14.45
N GLU A 122 -7.59 17.30 -14.44
CA GLU A 122 -7.30 18.04 -15.67
C GLU A 122 -5.84 17.88 -16.10
N VAL A 123 -5.64 17.60 -17.39
CA VAL A 123 -4.34 17.40 -18.03
C VAL A 123 -4.23 18.24 -19.33
N PRO A 124 -3.02 18.57 -19.81
CA PRO A 124 -2.83 19.24 -21.10
C PRO A 124 -3.21 18.33 -22.27
N ALA A 125 -3.71 18.89 -23.37
CA ALA A 125 -3.89 18.13 -24.61
C ALA A 125 -2.55 17.96 -25.35
N GLY A 126 -2.16 16.72 -25.65
CA GLY A 126 -0.93 16.40 -26.40
C GLY A 126 0.39 16.72 -25.66
N GLY A 127 0.31 17.26 -24.45
CA GLY A 127 1.44 17.47 -23.54
C GLY A 127 1.72 16.24 -22.68
N ARG A 128 2.74 16.33 -21.83
CA ARG A 128 3.09 15.28 -20.86
C ARG A 128 2.50 15.64 -19.50
N ALA A 129 1.68 14.75 -18.94
CA ALA A 129 1.21 14.86 -17.57
C ALA A 129 1.97 13.89 -16.67
N ARG A 130 2.44 14.39 -15.53
CA ARG A 130 2.91 13.55 -14.42
C ARG A 130 1.73 13.27 -13.48
N LEU A 131 1.50 11.98 -13.22
CA LEU A 131 0.56 11.53 -12.20
C LEU A 131 1.36 10.89 -11.07
N ARG A 132 1.20 11.40 -9.85
CA ARG A 132 1.86 10.90 -8.63
C ARG A 132 0.88 10.07 -7.83
N PHE A 133 1.00 8.76 -7.90
CA PHE A 133 0.14 7.84 -7.17
C PHE A 133 0.67 7.65 -5.75
N VAL A 134 -0.24 7.73 -4.78
CA VAL A 134 -0.01 7.41 -3.38
C VAL A 134 -1.10 6.42 -2.95
N ASN A 135 -0.72 5.23 -2.50
CA ASN A 135 -1.67 4.35 -1.81
C ASN A 135 -1.67 4.67 -0.32
N ALA A 136 -2.72 5.38 0.12
CA ALA A 136 -2.94 5.74 1.52
C ALA A 136 -3.90 4.77 2.24
N GLY A 137 -4.36 3.73 1.55
CA GLY A 137 -5.26 2.74 2.12
C GLY A 137 -4.62 1.94 3.25
N SER A 138 -5.47 1.32 4.06
CA SER A 138 -5.11 0.59 5.26
C SER A 138 -4.90 -0.90 5.02
N ASP A 139 -5.54 -1.49 4.02
CA ASP A 139 -5.52 -2.95 3.76
C ASP A 139 -5.37 -3.29 2.27
N THR A 140 -5.75 -2.38 1.39
CA THR A 140 -5.99 -2.69 -0.03
C THR A 140 -4.80 -2.34 -0.92
N ALA A 141 -4.29 -3.34 -1.66
CA ALA A 141 -3.50 -3.08 -2.87
C ALA A 141 -4.41 -2.71 -4.05
N TYR A 142 -3.93 -1.82 -4.91
CA TYR A 142 -4.66 -1.43 -6.12
C TYR A 142 -3.93 -1.81 -7.40
N ARG A 143 -4.68 -2.32 -8.38
CA ARG A 143 -4.28 -2.26 -9.78
C ARG A 143 -4.73 -0.93 -10.38
N VAL A 144 -3.81 -0.14 -10.92
CA VAL A 144 -4.11 1.20 -11.43
C VAL A 144 -3.83 1.27 -12.92
N ALA A 145 -4.80 1.74 -13.71
CA ALA A 145 -4.65 1.95 -15.14
C ALA A 145 -5.38 3.21 -15.63
N LEU A 146 -4.87 3.80 -16.71
CA LEU A 146 -5.52 4.91 -17.43
C LEU A 146 -6.02 4.38 -18.78
N GLY A 147 -7.34 4.35 -18.97
CA GLY A 147 -7.94 3.77 -20.17
C GLY A 147 -7.44 4.40 -21.47
N GLY A 148 -7.04 3.57 -22.43
CA GLY A 148 -6.50 3.99 -23.71
C GLY A 148 -5.06 4.50 -23.68
N HIS A 149 -4.35 4.37 -22.55
CA HIS A 149 -2.99 4.91 -22.39
C HIS A 149 -2.06 3.91 -21.73
N ARG A 150 -0.80 3.95 -22.17
CA ARG A 150 0.33 3.42 -21.40
C ARG A 150 0.84 4.45 -20.42
N MET A 151 1.40 3.98 -19.33
CA MET A 151 2.03 4.78 -18.30
C MET A 151 3.53 4.54 -18.30
N THR A 152 4.33 5.60 -18.39
CA THR A 152 5.78 5.50 -18.24
C THR A 152 6.16 5.76 -16.80
N VAL A 153 6.51 4.73 -16.04
CA VAL A 153 7.00 4.85 -14.66
C VAL A 153 8.35 5.54 -14.68
N THR A 154 8.50 6.57 -13.85
CA THR A 154 9.74 7.35 -13.73
C THR A 154 10.28 7.42 -12.32
N HIS A 155 9.43 7.22 -11.31
CA HIS A 155 9.85 7.17 -9.91
C HIS A 155 9.13 6.06 -9.15
N SER A 156 9.81 5.52 -8.16
CA SER A 156 9.28 4.62 -7.14
C SER A 156 9.61 5.18 -5.77
N ASP A 157 8.62 5.32 -4.90
CA ASP A 157 8.72 5.84 -3.53
C ASP A 157 9.44 7.20 -3.39
N GLY A 158 9.43 8.01 -4.46
CA GLY A 158 10.11 9.31 -4.52
C GLY A 158 11.52 9.27 -5.09
N PHE A 159 12.00 8.11 -5.56
CA PHE A 159 13.33 7.96 -6.16
C PHE A 159 13.23 7.70 -7.67
N PRO A 160 14.05 8.38 -8.49
CA PRO A 160 14.05 8.22 -9.94
C PRO A 160 14.54 6.84 -10.37
N VAL A 161 13.81 6.25 -11.32
CA VAL A 161 14.15 5.01 -12.02
C VAL A 161 14.38 5.27 -13.51
N GLU A 162 15.09 4.36 -14.17
CA GLU A 162 15.10 4.28 -15.63
C GLU A 162 13.65 4.13 -16.13
N PRO A 163 13.18 4.92 -17.12
CA PRO A 163 11.78 4.89 -17.54
C PRO A 163 11.30 3.53 -18.03
N VAL A 164 10.16 3.06 -17.52
CA VAL A 164 9.54 1.78 -17.92
C VAL A 164 8.10 2.02 -18.34
N GLU A 165 7.74 1.60 -19.55
CA GLU A 165 6.34 1.64 -20.02
C GLU A 165 5.55 0.42 -19.55
N VAL A 166 4.42 0.66 -18.89
CA VAL A 166 3.49 -0.37 -18.41
C VAL A 166 2.06 -0.02 -18.79
N ASP A 167 1.18 -1.01 -18.78
CA ASP A 167 -0.27 -0.78 -18.96
C ASP A 167 -0.94 -0.55 -17.59
N ALA A 168 -0.46 -1.19 -16.52
CA ALA A 168 -0.97 -1.01 -15.17
C ALA A 168 0.13 -1.06 -14.07
N LEU A 169 -0.17 -0.43 -12.93
CA LEU A 169 0.60 -0.56 -11.69
C LEU A 169 -0.09 -1.55 -10.76
N LEU A 170 0.68 -2.31 -9.97
CA LEU A 170 0.22 -2.88 -8.71
C LEU A 170 0.88 -2.09 -7.58
N ILE A 171 0.08 -1.42 -6.74
CA ILE A 171 0.57 -0.52 -5.69
C ILE A 171 0.05 -0.95 -4.32
N GLY A 172 0.97 -1.37 -3.44
CA GLY A 172 0.68 -1.74 -2.05
C GLY A 172 0.58 -0.53 -1.13
N MET A 173 0.05 -0.72 0.08
CA MET A 173 -0.13 0.37 1.06
C MET A 173 1.20 1.05 1.35
N GLY A 174 1.21 2.38 1.31
CA GLY A 174 2.39 3.21 1.52
C GLY A 174 3.37 3.31 0.36
N GLU A 175 3.22 2.53 -0.71
CA GLU A 175 4.02 2.71 -1.93
C GLU A 175 3.59 3.95 -2.71
N ARG A 176 4.52 4.50 -3.50
CA ARG A 176 4.24 5.60 -4.43
C ARG A 176 4.89 5.35 -5.78
N TYR A 177 4.21 5.78 -6.84
CA TYR A 177 4.77 5.76 -8.19
C TYR A 177 4.46 7.07 -8.89
N ASP A 178 5.48 7.63 -9.55
CA ASP A 178 5.25 8.72 -10.48
C ASP A 178 5.33 8.21 -11.90
N VAL A 179 4.27 8.45 -12.66
CA VAL A 179 4.19 8.06 -14.07
C VAL A 179 4.02 9.28 -14.95
N LEU A 180 4.52 9.18 -16.18
CA LEU A 180 4.24 10.10 -17.25
C LEU A 180 3.25 9.49 -18.23
N VAL A 181 2.28 10.29 -18.63
CA VAL A 181 1.32 9.96 -19.69
C VAL A 181 1.27 11.10 -20.69
N THR A 182 1.08 10.76 -21.97
CA THR A 182 0.84 11.75 -23.04
C THR A 182 -0.58 11.57 -23.52
N PRO A 183 -1.56 12.25 -22.90
CA PRO A 183 -2.96 12.11 -23.29
C PRO A 183 -3.20 12.69 -24.68
N ALA A 184 -4.00 11.99 -25.49
CA ALA A 184 -4.64 12.57 -26.66
C ALA A 184 -5.61 13.69 -26.24
N ASP A 185 -6.40 14.29 -27.13
CA ASP A 185 -7.52 15.16 -26.71
C ASP A 185 -8.76 14.31 -26.38
N GLY A 186 -9.44 14.56 -25.24
CA GLY A 186 -10.54 13.72 -24.79
C GLY A 186 -10.73 13.60 -23.27
N ALA A 187 -11.40 12.52 -22.86
CA ALA A 187 -11.64 12.16 -21.47
C ALA A 187 -11.59 10.63 -21.31
N TRP A 188 -10.87 10.14 -20.30
CA TRP A 188 -10.60 8.72 -20.08
C TRP A 188 -10.75 8.33 -18.61
N PRO A 189 -11.10 7.06 -18.34
CA PRO A 189 -11.21 6.58 -16.97
C PRO A 189 -9.82 6.28 -16.42
N LEU A 190 -9.46 6.91 -15.31
CA LEU A 190 -8.40 6.43 -14.43
C LEU A 190 -9.05 5.53 -13.39
N VAL A 191 -8.65 4.26 -13.36
CA VAL A 191 -9.27 3.25 -12.52
C VAL A 191 -8.25 2.65 -11.59
N ALA A 192 -8.59 2.61 -10.30
CA ALA A 192 -7.92 1.83 -9.28
C ALA A 192 -8.84 0.67 -8.88
N LEU A 193 -8.48 -0.55 -9.28
CA LEU A 193 -9.16 -1.80 -8.94
C LEU A 193 -8.59 -2.32 -7.63
N ALA A 194 -9.43 -2.48 -6.61
CA ALA A 194 -9.07 -3.13 -5.36
C ALA A 194 -8.76 -4.60 -5.62
N GLU A 195 -7.48 -4.96 -5.53
CA GLU A 195 -7.00 -6.26 -5.99
C GLU A 195 -7.59 -7.40 -5.14
N GLY A 196 -8.18 -8.40 -5.80
CA GLY A 196 -8.86 -9.51 -5.14
C GLY A 196 -10.21 -9.19 -4.47
N LYS A 197 -10.69 -7.94 -4.53
CA LYS A 197 -11.95 -7.48 -3.90
C LYS A 197 -13.05 -7.07 -4.89
N ASP A 198 -12.72 -6.96 -6.18
CA ASP A 198 -13.63 -6.65 -7.30
C ASP A 198 -14.43 -5.33 -7.18
N LEU A 199 -13.93 -4.38 -6.37
CA LEU A 199 -14.43 -3.01 -6.30
C LEU A 199 -13.44 -2.03 -6.95
N THR A 200 -13.93 -0.88 -7.40
CA THR A 200 -13.12 0.10 -8.13
C THR A 200 -13.35 1.52 -7.60
N ALA A 201 -12.27 2.30 -7.56
CA ALA A 201 -12.32 3.75 -7.51
C ALA A 201 -12.01 4.32 -8.91
N THR A 202 -12.82 5.24 -9.40
CA THR A 202 -12.72 5.79 -10.76
C THR A 202 -12.70 7.31 -10.75
N ALA A 203 -11.75 7.88 -11.50
CA ALA A 203 -11.68 9.30 -11.83
C ALA A 203 -11.70 9.50 -13.35
N VAL A 204 -12.05 10.72 -13.78
CA VAL A 204 -12.03 11.15 -15.17
C VAL A 204 -10.76 11.96 -15.40
N VAL A 205 -9.81 11.45 -16.17
CA VAL A 205 -8.71 12.26 -16.69
C VAL A 205 -9.21 12.97 -17.94
N ARG A 206 -9.12 14.30 -17.98
CA ARG A 206 -9.70 15.13 -19.04
C ARG A 206 -8.70 16.16 -19.53
N THR A 207 -8.58 16.32 -20.85
CA THR A 207 -7.79 17.42 -21.40
C THR A 207 -8.45 18.78 -21.18
N ALA A 208 -7.66 19.79 -20.83
CA ALA A 208 -8.13 21.14 -20.59
C ALA A 208 -8.94 21.68 -21.81
N GLY A 209 -10.19 22.08 -21.55
CA GLY A 209 -11.12 22.57 -22.58
C GLY A 209 -11.86 21.49 -23.38
N SER A 210 -11.60 20.21 -23.16
CA SER A 210 -12.29 19.13 -23.87
C SER A 210 -13.75 18.97 -23.43
N THR A 211 -14.65 18.92 -24.42
CA THR A 211 -16.08 18.63 -24.24
C THR A 211 -16.43 17.15 -24.41
N ALA A 212 -15.44 16.26 -24.47
CA ALA A 212 -15.68 14.81 -24.62
C ALA A 212 -16.57 14.28 -23.49
N ALA A 213 -17.45 13.33 -23.80
CA ALA A 213 -18.29 12.71 -22.77
C ALA A 213 -17.39 12.06 -21.70
N ALA A 214 -17.74 12.24 -20.42
CA ALA A 214 -17.05 11.55 -19.35
C ALA A 214 -17.31 10.04 -19.47
N PRO A 215 -16.30 9.18 -19.22
CA PRO A 215 -16.49 7.75 -19.16
C PRO A 215 -17.48 7.37 -18.04
N PRO A 216 -18.14 6.20 -18.14
CA PRO A 216 -18.94 5.65 -17.06
C PRO A 216 -18.14 5.47 -15.76
N ALA A 217 -18.80 5.59 -14.60
CA ALA A 217 -18.15 5.43 -13.29
C ALA A 217 -17.68 3.98 -13.03
N ASP A 218 -18.34 3.02 -13.68
CA ASP A 218 -18.06 1.58 -13.67
C ASP A 218 -17.17 1.14 -14.85
N ALA A 219 -16.54 2.08 -15.56
CA ALA A 219 -15.63 1.75 -16.64
C ALA A 219 -14.48 0.88 -16.14
N ARG A 220 -14.16 -0.19 -16.87
CA ARG A 220 -13.02 -1.07 -16.61
C ARG A 220 -12.13 -1.14 -17.84
N PRO A 221 -11.02 -0.37 -17.88
CA PRO A 221 -10.10 -0.39 -19.00
C PRO A 221 -9.39 -1.73 -19.11
N ALA A 222 -9.13 -2.19 -20.33
CA ALA A 222 -8.46 -3.47 -20.59
C ALA A 222 -7.00 -3.48 -20.11
N GLU A 223 -6.41 -2.30 -19.97
CA GLU A 223 -5.06 -2.06 -19.47
C GLU A 223 -4.85 -2.61 -18.05
N LEU A 224 -5.91 -2.75 -17.23
CA LEU A 224 -5.84 -3.39 -15.91
C LEU A 224 -5.34 -4.84 -15.95
N ASP A 225 -5.54 -5.53 -17.07
CA ASP A 225 -5.11 -6.91 -17.31
C ASP A 225 -3.92 -6.98 -18.30
N GLY A 226 -3.30 -5.83 -18.60
CA GLY A 226 -2.17 -5.70 -19.51
C GLY A 226 -0.81 -6.00 -18.85
N ARG A 227 0.25 -5.33 -19.32
CA ARG A 227 1.58 -5.39 -18.69
C ARG A 227 1.54 -4.68 -17.33
N LEU A 228 1.58 -5.47 -16.26
CA LEU A 228 1.79 -4.96 -14.90
C LEU A 228 3.27 -4.63 -14.66
N LEU A 229 3.51 -3.59 -13.87
CA LEU A 229 4.83 -3.29 -13.32
C LEU A 229 5.26 -4.37 -12.32
N ALA A 230 6.43 -4.98 -12.52
CA ALA A 230 7.12 -5.77 -11.51
C ALA A 230 8.33 -5.00 -10.94
N TYR A 231 8.73 -5.29 -9.70
CA TYR A 231 9.95 -4.69 -9.13
C TYR A 231 11.21 -4.99 -9.96
N ALA A 232 11.26 -6.14 -10.63
CA ALA A 232 12.36 -6.52 -11.50
C ALA A 232 12.43 -5.68 -12.80
N ASP A 233 11.35 -4.99 -13.19
CA ASP A 233 11.39 -4.04 -14.31
C ASP A 233 12.12 -2.75 -13.91
N LEU A 234 12.14 -2.40 -12.63
CA LEU A 234 12.63 -1.11 -12.15
C LEU A 234 14.15 -1.14 -11.96
N ARG A 235 14.80 -0.07 -12.42
CA ARG A 235 16.23 0.17 -12.19
C ARG A 235 16.46 1.57 -11.66
N ALA A 236 17.15 1.70 -10.53
CA ALA A 236 17.53 3.00 -9.99
C ALA A 236 18.48 3.73 -10.96
N THR A 237 18.21 5.01 -11.19
CA THR A 237 19.16 5.88 -11.90
C THR A 237 20.46 6.03 -11.10
N ASP A 238 21.54 6.41 -11.79
CA ASP A 238 22.85 6.62 -11.15
C ASP A 238 22.81 7.69 -10.04
N ALA A 239 21.85 8.62 -10.08
CA ALA A 239 21.71 9.69 -9.09
C ALA A 239 21.34 9.17 -7.69
N VAL A 240 20.72 7.99 -7.58
CA VAL A 240 20.18 7.47 -6.31
C VAL A 240 20.61 6.04 -6.00
N ARG A 241 21.35 5.40 -6.90
CA ARG A 241 21.88 4.06 -6.72
C ARG A 241 22.81 4.00 -5.51
N LEU A 242 22.67 2.95 -4.70
CA LEU A 242 23.61 2.68 -3.61
C LEU A 242 24.92 2.12 -4.17
N ASP A 243 26.05 2.50 -3.58
CA ASP A 243 27.35 1.94 -3.92
C ASP A 243 27.36 0.41 -3.72
N THR A 244 28.07 -0.30 -4.60
CA THR A 244 28.21 -1.75 -4.50
C THR A 244 29.30 -2.10 -3.48
N ARG A 245 28.88 -2.67 -2.35
CA ARG A 245 29.75 -3.20 -1.31
C ARG A 245 29.03 -4.30 -0.55
N ASP A 246 29.79 -5.16 0.13
CA ASP A 246 29.23 -6.21 0.99
C ASP A 246 28.51 -5.60 2.21
N ALA A 247 27.55 -6.36 2.73
CA ALA A 247 26.82 -5.97 3.92
C ALA A 247 27.68 -6.21 5.17
N ASP A 248 27.78 -5.19 6.02
CA ASP A 248 28.43 -5.27 7.33
C ASP A 248 27.53 -5.99 8.35
N VAL A 249 26.21 -5.85 8.19
CA VAL A 249 25.18 -6.51 9.01
C VAL A 249 24.19 -7.18 8.06
N SER A 250 23.85 -8.45 8.34
CA SER A 250 22.86 -9.20 7.59
C SER A 250 21.89 -9.86 8.55
N GLU A 251 20.63 -9.47 8.49
CA GLU A 251 19.56 -9.99 9.34
C GLU A 251 18.49 -10.64 8.48
N LYS A 252 18.00 -11.79 8.93
CA LYS A 252 16.81 -12.43 8.38
C LYS A 252 15.66 -12.17 9.33
N ILE A 253 14.53 -11.73 8.79
CA ILE A 253 13.35 -11.37 9.55
C ILE A 253 12.19 -12.21 9.02
N GLU A 254 11.63 -13.04 9.87
CA GLU A 254 10.44 -13.83 9.54
C GLU A 254 9.19 -12.95 9.69
N LEU A 255 8.42 -12.81 8.60
CA LEU A 255 7.06 -12.29 8.65
C LEU A 255 6.15 -13.46 9.06
N SER A 256 5.65 -13.40 10.29
CA SER A 256 4.94 -14.50 10.94
C SER A 256 3.54 -14.06 11.37
N GLY A 257 2.60 -14.99 11.42
CA GLY A 257 1.24 -14.68 11.85
C GLY A 257 0.19 -15.63 11.30
N SER A 258 -1.06 -15.38 11.68
CA SER A 258 -2.23 -16.07 11.17
C SER A 258 -3.48 -15.22 11.33
N MET A 259 -4.51 -15.53 10.52
CA MET A 259 -5.85 -14.96 10.67
C MET A 259 -6.57 -15.46 11.92
N MET A 260 -6.22 -16.65 12.40
CA MET A 260 -6.93 -17.38 13.46
C MET A 260 -5.91 -18.10 14.37
N PRO A 261 -5.58 -17.57 15.56
CA PRO A 261 -6.00 -16.26 16.08
C PRO A 261 -5.39 -15.12 15.26
N TYR A 262 -6.08 -13.98 15.15
CA TYR A 262 -5.57 -12.80 14.45
C TYR A 262 -4.30 -12.30 15.14
N SER A 263 -3.15 -12.58 14.53
CA SER A 263 -1.83 -12.38 15.11
C SER A 263 -0.83 -12.11 14.00
N TRP A 264 -0.08 -11.02 14.13
CA TRP A 264 0.88 -10.56 13.12
C TRP A 264 2.12 -10.05 13.82
N ALA A 265 3.28 -10.54 13.41
CA ALA A 265 4.53 -10.36 14.16
C ALA A 265 5.75 -10.50 13.26
N PHE A 266 6.88 -9.97 13.73
CA PHE A 266 8.19 -10.33 13.22
C PHE A 266 8.86 -11.33 14.15
N ASP A 267 9.44 -12.40 13.58
CA ASP A 267 10.13 -13.45 14.32
C ASP A 267 9.26 -14.07 15.45
N GLY A 268 7.95 -14.19 15.21
CA GLY A 268 6.98 -14.71 16.18
C GLY A 268 6.68 -13.80 17.38
N ALA A 269 7.26 -12.60 17.44
CA ALA A 269 7.08 -11.65 18.54
C ALA A 269 6.37 -10.37 18.07
N ALA A 270 5.22 -10.08 18.70
CA ALA A 270 4.52 -8.81 18.48
C ALA A 270 5.29 -7.66 19.14
N PHE A 271 5.25 -6.47 18.55
CA PHE A 271 5.80 -5.26 19.15
C PHE A 271 5.11 -4.95 20.50
N PRO A 272 5.85 -4.55 21.56
CA PRO A 272 7.29 -4.26 21.60
C PRO A 272 8.18 -5.43 22.07
N ASP A 273 7.69 -6.67 22.06
CA ASP A 273 8.37 -7.79 22.72
C ASP A 273 9.60 -8.31 21.95
N ARG A 274 9.74 -7.95 20.67
CA ARG A 274 10.93 -8.25 19.87
C ARG A 274 12.07 -7.27 20.20
N PRO A 275 13.27 -7.74 20.58
CA PRO A 275 14.42 -6.86 20.77
C PRO A 275 14.76 -6.03 19.51
N PRO A 276 15.21 -4.78 19.67
CA PRO A 276 15.68 -3.99 18.53
C PRO A 276 16.89 -4.62 17.83
N ILE A 277 17.00 -4.44 16.52
CA ILE A 277 18.20 -4.81 15.75
C ILE A 277 19.27 -3.74 16.00
N PRO A 278 20.44 -4.07 16.56
CA PRO A 278 21.51 -3.11 16.78
C PRO A 278 22.28 -2.87 15.47
N ILE A 279 22.39 -1.61 15.06
CA ILE A 279 23.19 -1.17 13.91
C ILE A 279 24.14 -0.03 14.33
N ARG A 280 25.23 0.17 13.60
CA ARG A 280 26.16 1.28 13.80
C ARG A 280 26.18 2.19 12.58
N GLN A 281 26.45 3.47 12.83
CA GLN A 281 26.59 4.44 11.75
C GLN A 281 27.70 4.02 10.76
N GLY A 282 27.40 4.12 9.46
CA GLY A 282 28.28 3.77 8.36
C GLY A 282 28.16 2.32 7.86
N GLN A 283 27.42 1.45 8.57
CA GLN A 283 27.25 0.06 8.14
C GLN A 283 26.33 -0.05 6.91
N ARG A 284 26.65 -0.99 6.00
CA ARG A 284 25.70 -1.52 5.02
C ARG A 284 24.88 -2.60 5.72
N VAL A 285 23.57 -2.39 5.81
CA VAL A 285 22.66 -3.33 6.44
C VAL A 285 21.86 -4.04 5.35
N ARG A 286 21.86 -5.36 5.38
CA ARG A 286 21.02 -6.22 4.56
C ARG A 286 19.93 -6.82 5.43
N LEU A 287 18.68 -6.65 5.02
CA LEU A 287 17.52 -7.29 5.63
C LEU A 287 16.91 -8.27 4.63
N ALA A 288 16.67 -9.51 5.04
CA ALA A 288 15.94 -10.51 4.27
C ALA A 288 14.59 -10.79 4.94
N PHE A 289 13.52 -10.27 4.36
CA PHE A 289 12.15 -10.50 4.83
C PHE A 289 11.64 -11.81 4.25
N GLU A 290 11.50 -12.83 5.07
CA GLU A 290 10.94 -14.14 4.70
C GLU A 290 9.48 -14.20 5.13
N ASN A 291 8.56 -14.31 4.18
CA ASN A 291 7.14 -14.41 4.49
C ASN A 291 6.72 -15.87 4.67
N THR A 292 6.48 -16.27 5.92
CA THR A 292 5.99 -17.62 6.27
C THR A 292 4.47 -17.66 6.41
N THR A 293 3.78 -16.53 6.26
CA THR A 293 2.32 -16.42 6.31
C THR A 293 1.66 -16.79 4.97
N SER A 294 0.33 -16.90 4.98
CA SER A 294 -0.47 -17.15 3.78
C SER A 294 -0.92 -15.88 3.04
N MET A 295 -0.51 -14.70 3.52
CA MET A 295 -0.89 -13.40 2.94
C MET A 295 0.34 -12.55 2.66
N TRP A 296 0.22 -11.63 1.72
CA TRP A 296 1.28 -10.68 1.39
C TRP A 296 1.39 -9.57 2.46
N HIS A 297 2.56 -8.93 2.55
CA HIS A 297 2.79 -7.82 3.48
C HIS A 297 3.62 -6.69 2.82
N PRO A 298 3.13 -5.43 2.79
CA PRO A 298 3.95 -4.28 2.44
C PRO A 298 4.83 -3.90 3.63
N ILE A 299 6.14 -4.14 3.58
CA ILE A 299 7.06 -3.83 4.67
C ILE A 299 7.70 -2.47 4.46
N HIS A 300 7.52 -1.56 5.40
CA HIS A 300 8.03 -0.20 5.39
C HIS A 300 9.17 0.02 6.40
N LEU A 301 10.16 0.80 6.01
CA LEU A 301 11.31 1.17 6.82
C LEU A 301 11.38 2.67 7.09
N HIS A 302 11.34 3.07 8.35
CA HIS A 302 11.50 4.46 8.74
C HIS A 302 12.97 4.91 8.69
N GLY A 303 13.16 6.21 8.48
CA GLY A 303 14.45 6.89 8.59
C GLY A 303 15.47 6.54 7.50
N HIS A 304 15.17 5.58 6.64
CA HIS A 304 16.06 5.08 5.60
C HIS A 304 15.26 4.76 4.35
N THR A 305 16.00 4.56 3.28
CA THR A 305 15.52 4.02 2.01
C THR A 305 16.47 2.91 1.62
N PHE A 306 15.98 1.88 0.95
CA PHE A 306 16.72 0.69 0.65
C PHE A 306 16.70 0.38 -0.85
N ARG A 307 17.75 -0.28 -1.33
CA ARG A 307 17.75 -0.97 -2.62
C ARG A 307 17.03 -2.30 -2.48
N VAL A 308 16.10 -2.60 -3.37
CA VAL A 308 15.42 -3.90 -3.42
C VAL A 308 16.20 -4.89 -4.29
N GLY A 309 16.37 -6.10 -3.80
CA GLY A 309 16.99 -7.21 -4.53
C GLY A 309 18.53 -7.18 -4.55
N ALA A 310 19.09 -8.21 -5.20
CA ALA A 310 20.53 -8.42 -5.31
C ALA A 310 21.18 -7.64 -6.47
N ASP A 311 20.39 -7.15 -7.43
CA ASP A 311 20.90 -6.32 -8.52
C ASP A 311 21.38 -4.99 -7.96
N ALA A 312 22.63 -4.61 -8.24
CA ALA A 312 23.20 -3.33 -7.84
C ALA A 312 22.39 -2.14 -8.39
N ALA A 313 21.68 -2.34 -9.50
CA ALA A 313 20.78 -1.37 -10.12
C ALA A 313 19.33 -1.46 -9.62
N GLY A 314 18.99 -2.31 -8.64
CA GLY A 314 17.62 -2.45 -8.13
C GLY A 314 17.01 -1.11 -7.66
N PRO A 315 15.68 -0.98 -7.64
CA PRO A 315 15.03 0.29 -7.29
C PRO A 315 15.33 0.68 -5.85
N ARG A 316 15.46 1.99 -5.62
CA ARG A 316 15.52 2.57 -4.28
C ARG A 316 14.11 2.87 -3.80
N LYS A 317 13.72 2.29 -2.68
CA LYS A 317 12.35 2.28 -2.13
C LYS A 317 12.38 2.47 -0.62
N ASP A 318 11.23 2.67 -0.01
CA ASP A 318 11.08 2.62 1.45
C ASP A 318 9.94 1.69 1.91
N THR A 319 9.12 1.19 0.98
CA THR A 319 8.14 0.13 1.24
C THR A 319 8.29 -0.97 0.20
N VAL A 320 8.16 -2.24 0.59
CA VAL A 320 8.26 -3.36 -0.36
C VAL A 320 7.26 -4.46 -0.04
N ASN A 321 6.56 -4.95 -1.06
CA ASN A 321 5.62 -6.06 -0.93
C ASN A 321 6.39 -7.38 -0.84
N VAL A 322 6.05 -8.22 0.13
CA VAL A 322 6.62 -9.56 0.33
C VAL A 322 5.49 -10.58 0.22
N LEU A 323 5.47 -11.35 -0.88
CA LEU A 323 4.39 -12.31 -1.14
C LEU A 323 4.53 -13.58 -0.28
N PRO A 324 3.44 -14.35 -0.09
CA PRO A 324 3.46 -15.61 0.66
C PRO A 324 4.54 -16.58 0.16
N GLY A 325 5.35 -17.11 1.09
CA GLY A 325 6.40 -18.08 0.78
C GLY A 325 7.64 -17.50 0.09
N GLU A 326 7.69 -16.18 -0.14
CA GLU A 326 8.83 -15.52 -0.74
C GLU A 326 9.81 -14.96 0.30
N THR A 327 11.03 -14.68 -0.15
CA THR A 327 12.00 -13.89 0.59
C THR A 327 12.44 -12.70 -0.23
N VAL A 328 12.20 -11.48 0.27
CA VAL A 328 12.66 -10.24 -0.37
C VAL A 328 13.83 -9.68 0.42
N THR A 329 14.96 -9.48 -0.26
CA THR A 329 16.15 -8.86 0.33
C THR A 329 16.19 -7.38 0.00
N VAL A 330 16.50 -6.56 1.00
CA VAL A 330 16.74 -5.12 0.84
C VAL A 330 18.06 -4.71 1.50
N GLU A 331 18.68 -3.66 0.99
CA GLU A 331 19.92 -3.10 1.53
C GLU A 331 19.84 -1.58 1.71
N PHE A 332 20.29 -1.07 2.86
CA PHE A 332 20.41 0.36 3.12
C PHE A 332 21.73 0.70 3.80
N ASP A 333 22.16 1.96 3.69
CA ASP A 333 23.29 2.50 4.43
C ASP A 333 22.80 3.12 5.75
N ALA A 334 23.38 2.71 6.87
CA ALA A 334 23.04 3.22 8.19
C ALA A 334 23.67 4.61 8.42
N ASP A 335 23.08 5.67 7.87
CA ASP A 335 23.60 7.04 7.89
C ASP A 335 22.78 8.02 8.74
N ASN A 336 21.74 7.55 9.42
CA ASN A 336 20.77 8.36 10.15
C ASN A 336 20.62 7.90 11.61
N PRO A 337 21.52 8.31 12.53
CA PRO A 337 21.51 7.86 13.92
C PRO A 337 20.18 8.11 14.66
N GLY A 338 19.58 7.05 15.18
CA GLY A 338 18.31 7.12 15.90
C GLY A 338 17.72 5.75 16.23
N GLN A 339 16.43 5.74 16.54
CA GLN A 339 15.62 4.53 16.61
C GLN A 339 14.56 4.62 15.53
N TRP A 340 14.49 3.61 14.68
CA TRP A 340 13.65 3.63 13.50
C TRP A 340 12.79 2.40 13.44
N MET A 341 11.49 2.59 13.24
CA MET A 341 10.55 1.48 13.13
C MET A 341 10.68 0.82 11.75
N THR A 342 10.53 -0.50 11.74
CA THR A 342 10.21 -1.28 10.54
C THR A 342 8.89 -1.96 10.82
N HIS A 343 7.92 -1.91 9.91
CA HIS A 343 6.60 -2.50 10.15
C HIS A 343 5.88 -2.90 8.87
N CYS A 344 4.87 -3.76 8.98
CA CYS A 344 3.90 -3.97 7.93
C CYS A 344 3.02 -2.71 7.79
N HIS A 345 2.80 -2.25 6.57
CA HIS A 345 1.99 -1.08 6.24
C HIS A 345 0.51 -1.42 6.03
N ASN A 346 0.11 -2.66 6.30
CA ASN A 346 -1.29 -2.95 6.63
C ASN A 346 -1.57 -2.38 8.03
N THR A 347 -2.51 -1.44 8.13
CA THR A 347 -2.83 -0.71 9.37
C THR A 347 -3.23 -1.66 10.50
N TYR A 348 -3.99 -2.71 10.20
CA TYR A 348 -4.48 -3.66 11.19
C TYR A 348 -3.37 -4.63 11.65
N HIS A 349 -2.42 -4.97 10.77
CA HIS A 349 -1.24 -5.76 11.15
C HIS A 349 -0.31 -4.96 12.05
N LEU A 350 -0.07 -3.68 11.72
CA LEU A 350 0.71 -2.78 12.57
C LEU A 350 0.05 -2.63 13.94
N GLU A 351 -1.26 -2.37 13.99
CA GLU A 351 -2.01 -2.25 15.25
C GLU A 351 -1.97 -3.55 16.06
N ARG A 352 -1.87 -4.71 15.37
CA ARG A 352 -1.69 -6.01 16.02
C ARG A 352 -0.26 -6.28 16.50
N GLY A 353 0.72 -5.49 16.06
CA GLY A 353 2.09 -5.53 16.53
C GLY A 353 3.12 -6.04 15.51
N MET A 354 2.82 -6.08 14.21
CA MET A 354 3.77 -6.49 13.17
C MET A 354 4.80 -5.39 12.87
N ALA A 355 5.65 -5.15 13.86
CA ALA A 355 6.64 -4.10 13.86
C ALA A 355 7.87 -4.48 14.68
N MET A 356 8.98 -3.79 14.41
CA MET A 356 10.20 -3.84 15.20
C MET A 356 10.93 -2.51 15.15
N VAL A 357 12.01 -2.39 15.90
CA VAL A 357 12.88 -1.21 15.90
C VAL A 357 14.29 -1.60 15.45
N MET A 358 14.88 -0.80 14.59
CA MET A 358 16.33 -0.74 14.39
C MET A 358 16.89 0.35 15.28
N SER A 359 17.96 0.04 16.00
CA SER A 359 18.54 0.96 16.99
C SER A 359 20.00 1.20 16.70
N TYR A 360 20.37 2.47 16.54
CA TYR A 360 21.76 2.85 16.44
C TYR A 360 22.45 2.71 17.80
N VAL A 361 23.46 1.84 17.85
CA VAL A 361 24.30 1.63 19.03
C VAL A 361 25.66 2.32 18.86
N PRO A 362 26.33 2.69 19.96
CA PRO A 362 27.65 3.33 19.92
C PRO A 362 28.76 2.55 19.20
#